data_AF-S9UZX6-F1
#
_entry.id   AF-S9UZX6-F1
#
_cell.length_a   1.000
_cell.length_b   1.000
_cell.length_c   1.000
_cell.angle_alpha   90.00
_cell.angle_beta   90.00
_cell.angle_gamma   90.00
#
_symmetry.space_group_name_H-M   'P 1'
#
loop_
_entity.id
_entity.type
_entity.pdbx_description
1 polymer ?
#
loop_
_entity_poly.entity_id
_entity_poly.type
_entity_poly.pdbx_seq_one_letter_code
_entity_poly.pdbx_strand_id
1 'polypeptide(L)'
;MSWEEVQKYFNGGGICFSHEPAYDYRINSAFNEGVPSCVLEIEVSSPTWFTFVISQEDKRIKRDPGYEYLPVMLSVAQPEDDSFHVVFNSTVNGVHPSPDKWTFLQGRDVSLVHKFDAGRYLLVPRILSDKLTDQVPYVLGVIANKEVGTGDVDVSFKTIDSASRVFENFPKFTAELTQTEDVQFQKRPPGAGFPATLSGERLE
;
A
#
# COMPACT_ATOMS: atom_id res chain seq x y z
N MET A 1 35.67 1.39 -5.52
CA MET A 1 34.77 0.30 -5.93
C MET A 1 34.06 0.74 -7.20
N SER A 2 34.22 0.02 -8.31
CA SER A 2 33.50 0.29 -9.56
C SER A 2 32.09 -0.28 -9.52
N TRP A 3 31.20 0.15 -10.44
CA TRP A 3 29.86 -0.44 -10.56
C TRP A 3 29.92 -1.93 -10.92
N GLU A 4 30.90 -2.34 -11.73
CA GLU A 4 31.13 -3.75 -12.06
C GLU A 4 31.49 -4.58 -10.82
N GLU A 5 32.29 -4.01 -9.90
CA GLU A 5 32.58 -4.66 -8.61
C GLU A 5 31.32 -4.73 -7.74
N VAL A 6 30.48 -3.69 -7.72
CA VAL A 6 29.19 -3.73 -7.00
C VAL A 6 28.31 -4.86 -7.52
N GLN A 7 28.13 -4.97 -8.85
CA GLN A 7 27.32 -6.02 -9.48
C GLN A 7 27.90 -7.43 -9.24
N LYS A 8 29.23 -7.55 -9.12
CA LYS A 8 29.91 -8.82 -8.89
C LYS A 8 29.81 -9.30 -7.44
N TYR A 9 29.90 -8.39 -6.47
CA TYR A 9 30.09 -8.75 -5.06
C TYR A 9 28.81 -8.62 -4.20
N PHE A 10 27.82 -7.84 -4.63
CA PHE A 10 26.59 -7.64 -3.87
C PHE A 10 25.41 -8.39 -4.49
N ASN A 11 24.69 -9.15 -3.67
CA ASN A 11 23.41 -9.76 -4.02
C ASN A 11 22.30 -9.03 -3.24
N GLY A 12 21.90 -7.87 -3.77
CA GLY A 12 20.89 -6.99 -3.18
C GLY A 12 21.46 -5.72 -2.55
N GLY A 13 20.55 -4.83 -2.14
CA GLY A 13 20.85 -3.54 -1.52
C GLY A 13 19.56 -2.86 -1.05
N GLY A 14 19.69 -1.85 -0.20
CA GLY A 14 18.57 -1.00 0.23
C GLY A 14 18.61 0.33 -0.49
N ILE A 15 17.45 0.80 -0.98
CA ILE A 15 17.28 2.15 -1.52
C ILE A 15 16.27 2.87 -0.63
N CYS A 16 16.63 4.06 -0.17
CA CYS A 16 15.73 4.95 0.54
C CYS A 16 15.32 6.07 -0.42
N PHE A 17 14.03 6.17 -0.71
CA PHE A 17 13.49 7.26 -1.51
C PHE A 17 13.15 8.44 -0.59
N SER A 18 13.74 9.59 -0.86
CA SER A 18 13.30 10.87 -0.30
C SER A 18 12.47 11.59 -1.36
N HIS A 19 11.16 11.68 -1.14
CA HIS A 19 10.32 12.62 -1.89
C HIS A 19 10.47 14.01 -1.27
N GLU A 20 10.59 15.05 -2.09
CA GLU A 20 10.61 16.43 -1.61
C GLU A 20 9.54 17.25 -2.36
N PRO A 21 8.51 17.77 -1.66
CA PRO A 21 8.16 17.49 -0.26
C PRO A 21 7.73 16.02 -0.05
N ALA A 22 7.80 15.51 1.18
CA ALA A 22 7.24 14.21 1.56
C ALA A 22 6.15 14.39 2.63
N TYR A 23 4.90 14.24 2.22
CA TYR A 23 3.77 14.11 3.13
C TYR A 23 3.59 12.63 3.44
N ASP A 24 3.81 12.24 4.70
CA ASP A 24 3.85 10.85 5.16
C ASP A 24 2.62 10.55 6.02
N TYR A 25 1.82 9.61 5.57
CA TYR A 25 0.62 9.12 6.24
C TYR A 25 0.78 7.64 6.58
N ARG A 26 0.33 7.25 7.77
CA ARG A 26 0.39 5.86 8.23
C ARG A 26 -0.94 5.44 8.81
N ILE A 27 -1.60 4.53 8.12
CA ILE A 27 -2.94 4.07 8.47
C ILE A 27 -2.81 2.74 9.21
N ASN A 28 -3.40 2.67 10.41
CA ASN A 28 -3.47 1.41 11.15
C ASN A 28 -4.55 0.53 10.51
N SER A 29 -4.21 -0.69 10.15
CA SER A 29 -5.11 -1.60 9.45
C SER A 29 -4.86 -3.05 9.82
N ALA A 30 -5.74 -3.94 9.38
CA ALA A 30 -5.56 -5.37 9.57
C ALA A 30 -6.15 -6.16 8.41
N PHE A 31 -5.71 -7.39 8.23
CA PHE A 31 -6.43 -8.38 7.42
C PHE A 31 -7.33 -9.21 8.33
N ASN A 32 -8.60 -9.30 7.97
CA ASN A 32 -9.58 -10.19 8.59
C ASN A 32 -9.86 -11.32 7.60
N GLU A 33 -9.43 -12.54 7.91
CA GLU A 33 -9.59 -13.71 7.02
C GLU A 33 -9.03 -13.47 5.59
N GLY A 34 -7.96 -12.68 5.49
CA GLY A 34 -7.31 -12.33 4.22
C GLY A 34 -7.87 -11.10 3.50
N VAL A 35 -8.96 -10.51 4.01
CA VAL A 35 -9.56 -9.29 3.48
C VAL A 35 -9.05 -8.08 4.26
N PRO A 36 -8.52 -7.03 3.59
CA PRO A 36 -8.06 -5.83 4.29
C PRO A 36 -9.24 -5.08 4.92
N SER A 37 -9.06 -4.62 6.15
CA SER A 37 -10.02 -3.76 6.86
C SER A 37 -10.15 -2.37 6.25
N CYS A 38 -9.21 -1.98 5.38
CA CYS A 38 -9.19 -0.71 4.70
C CYS A 38 -8.51 -0.86 3.32
N VAL A 39 -9.18 -0.38 2.28
CA VAL A 39 -8.62 -0.10 0.95
C VAL A 39 -8.69 1.42 0.73
N LEU A 40 -7.83 1.95 -0.14
CA LEU A 40 -7.79 3.39 -0.41
C LEU A 40 -8.40 3.69 -1.76
N GLU A 41 -9.46 4.50 -1.76
CA GLU A 41 -9.93 5.16 -2.97
C GLU A 41 -9.18 6.48 -3.12
N ILE A 42 -8.49 6.65 -4.25
CA ILE A 42 -7.58 7.76 -4.49
C ILE A 42 -8.04 8.52 -5.72
N GLU A 43 -8.31 9.80 -5.57
CA GLU A 43 -8.57 10.71 -6.68
C GLU A 43 -7.41 11.69 -6.83
N VAL A 44 -6.91 11.82 -8.06
CA VAL A 44 -5.76 12.65 -8.40
C VAL A 44 -6.19 13.64 -9.46
N SER A 45 -6.05 14.94 -9.17
CA SER A 45 -6.41 16.02 -10.09
C SER A 45 -5.24 16.46 -10.97
N SER A 46 -4.00 16.23 -10.53
CA SER A 46 -2.79 16.55 -11.28
C SER A 46 -1.68 15.53 -10.98
N PRO A 47 -0.76 15.21 -11.92
CA PRO A 47 0.15 14.08 -11.75
C PRO A 47 0.96 14.13 -10.45
N THR A 48 0.96 13.03 -9.71
CA THR A 48 1.43 12.96 -8.31
C THR A 48 2.24 11.70 -8.08
N TRP A 49 3.38 11.83 -7.41
CA TRP A 49 4.20 10.69 -6.98
C TRP A 49 3.65 10.11 -5.68
N PHE A 50 3.41 8.81 -5.68
CA PHE A 50 3.07 8.05 -4.49
C PHE A 50 4.12 6.99 -4.18
N THR A 51 4.31 6.75 -2.89
CA THR A 51 4.95 5.55 -2.35
C THR A 51 4.01 4.93 -1.34
N PHE A 52 3.51 3.76 -1.69
CA PHE A 52 2.68 2.94 -0.81
C PHE A 52 3.54 1.87 -0.17
N VAL A 53 3.28 1.56 1.11
CA VAL A 53 4.03 0.53 1.85
C VAL A 53 3.08 -0.28 2.72
N ILE A 54 3.07 -1.60 2.60
CA ILE A 54 2.52 -2.49 3.63
C ILE A 54 3.64 -2.80 4.60
N SER A 55 3.49 -2.42 5.86
CA SER A 55 4.43 -2.71 6.93
C SER A 55 3.82 -3.71 7.92
N GLN A 56 4.37 -4.91 7.98
CA GLN A 56 3.98 -5.96 8.93
C GLN A 56 4.62 -5.71 10.30
N GLU A 57 4.02 -6.26 11.35
CA GLU A 57 4.61 -6.21 12.69
C GLU A 57 6.03 -6.75 12.72
N ASP A 58 6.90 -6.07 13.46
CA ASP A 58 8.32 -6.41 13.47
C ASP A 58 8.57 -7.73 14.21
N LYS A 59 9.08 -8.74 13.48
CA LYS A 59 9.45 -10.05 14.07
C LYS A 59 10.52 -9.96 15.16
N ARG A 60 11.25 -8.86 15.26
CA ARG A 60 12.22 -8.65 16.37
C ARG A 60 11.51 -8.39 17.69
N ILE A 61 10.25 -7.95 17.64
CA ILE A 61 9.38 -7.76 18.79
C ILE A 61 8.65 -9.07 19.13
N LYS A 62 8.13 -9.78 18.11
CA LYS A 62 7.53 -11.13 18.27
C LYS A 62 8.62 -12.20 18.35
N ARG A 63 8.98 -12.61 19.56
CA ARG A 63 10.02 -13.61 19.82
C ARG A 63 9.56 -15.07 19.61
N ASP A 64 8.55 -15.28 18.78
CA ASP A 64 8.04 -16.62 18.49
C ASP A 64 9.05 -17.37 17.61
N PRO A 65 9.57 -18.53 18.06
CA PRO A 65 10.52 -19.31 17.29
C PRO A 65 9.91 -19.72 15.94
N GLY A 66 10.56 -19.32 14.84
CA GLY A 66 10.11 -19.67 13.48
C GLY A 66 9.04 -18.76 12.88
N TYR A 67 8.74 -17.61 13.49
CA TYR A 67 7.89 -16.60 12.86
C TYR A 67 8.57 -16.03 11.60
N GLU A 68 7.88 -16.14 10.47
CA GLU A 68 8.24 -15.50 9.22
C GLU A 68 7.15 -14.53 8.78
N TYR A 69 7.56 -13.51 8.03
CA TYR A 69 6.62 -12.55 7.46
C TYR A 69 5.66 -13.24 6.51
N LEU A 70 4.39 -12.85 6.58
CA LEU A 70 3.38 -13.38 5.66
C LEU A 70 3.63 -12.78 4.26
N PRO A 71 3.43 -13.55 3.19
CA PRO A 71 3.49 -13.02 1.83
C PRO A 71 2.40 -11.95 1.62
N VAL A 72 2.79 -10.72 1.27
CA VAL A 72 1.88 -9.60 1.01
C VAL A 72 2.13 -8.94 -0.35
N MET A 73 1.15 -8.22 -0.86
CA MET A 73 1.20 -7.51 -2.14
C MET A 73 0.33 -6.26 -2.08
N LEU A 74 0.73 -5.21 -2.79
CA LEU A 74 -0.12 -4.06 -3.11
C LEU A 74 -0.60 -4.17 -4.55
N SER A 75 -1.90 -4.04 -4.77
CA SER A 75 -2.50 -3.92 -6.10
C SER A 75 -3.10 -2.54 -6.27
N VAL A 76 -2.83 -1.89 -7.40
CA VAL A 76 -3.46 -0.65 -7.84
C VAL A 76 -4.40 -0.99 -8.98
N ALA A 77 -5.65 -0.58 -8.87
CA ALA A 77 -6.66 -0.73 -9.90
C ALA A 77 -7.20 0.63 -10.35
N GLN A 78 -7.69 0.69 -11.59
CA GLN A 78 -8.39 1.85 -12.14
C GLN A 78 -9.82 1.46 -12.54
N PRO A 79 -10.78 2.39 -12.49
CA PRO A 79 -12.11 2.16 -13.04
C PRO A 79 -12.06 1.83 -14.54
N GLU A 80 -12.81 0.82 -14.94
CA GLU A 80 -13.08 0.43 -16.32
C GLU A 80 -14.57 0.08 -16.43
N ASP A 81 -15.36 0.97 -17.04
CA ASP A 81 -16.82 0.91 -17.08
C ASP A 81 -17.42 0.76 -15.66
N ASP A 82 -18.24 -0.27 -15.42
CA ASP A 82 -18.86 -0.59 -14.13
C ASP A 82 -17.97 -1.48 -13.23
N SER A 83 -16.66 -1.52 -13.50
CA SER A 83 -15.72 -2.42 -12.83
C SER A 83 -14.36 -1.75 -12.58
N PHE A 84 -13.46 -2.49 -11.96
CA PHE A 84 -12.07 -2.10 -11.78
C PHE A 84 -11.15 -3.08 -12.50
N HIS A 85 -10.05 -2.56 -13.05
CA HIS A 85 -8.97 -3.32 -13.64
C HIS A 85 -7.67 -3.07 -12.88
N VAL A 86 -7.00 -4.11 -12.40
CA VAL A 86 -5.67 -4.03 -11.77
C VAL A 86 -4.66 -3.60 -12.83
N VAL A 87 -4.09 -2.41 -12.64
CA VAL A 87 -3.11 -1.83 -13.56
C VAL A 87 -1.68 -2.09 -13.13
N PHE A 88 -1.41 -2.17 -11.82
CA PHE A 88 -0.06 -2.42 -11.31
C PHE A 88 -0.07 -3.19 -9.99
N ASN A 89 0.87 -4.11 -9.82
CA ASN A 89 1.16 -4.81 -8.56
C ASN A 89 2.57 -4.48 -8.07
N SER A 90 2.76 -4.52 -6.74
CA SER A 90 4.10 -4.41 -6.14
C SER A 90 4.99 -5.59 -6.56
N THR A 91 6.27 -5.33 -6.73
CA THR A 91 7.27 -6.36 -7.06
C THR A 91 8.47 -6.26 -6.12
N VAL A 92 9.44 -7.17 -6.27
CA VAL A 92 10.74 -7.09 -5.57
C VAL A 92 11.47 -5.77 -5.80
N ASN A 93 11.11 -5.03 -6.86
CA ASN A 93 11.62 -3.72 -7.16
C ASN A 93 10.47 -2.70 -7.08
N GLY A 94 10.35 -2.02 -5.93
CA GLY A 94 9.22 -1.13 -5.64
C GLY A 94 9.01 0.01 -6.65
N VAL A 95 10.03 0.45 -7.37
CA VAL A 95 9.93 1.49 -8.42
C VAL A 95 9.61 0.95 -9.81
N HIS A 96 9.55 -0.37 -9.96
CA HIS A 96 9.10 -1.05 -11.16
C HIS A 96 7.92 -1.97 -10.82
N PRO A 97 6.76 -1.39 -10.50
CA PRO A 97 5.55 -2.18 -10.34
C PRO A 97 5.15 -2.80 -11.68
N SER A 98 4.44 -3.94 -11.63
CA SER A 98 4.18 -4.77 -12.81
C SER A 98 2.68 -4.91 -13.09
N PRO A 99 2.23 -4.72 -14.34
CA PRO A 99 0.84 -4.96 -14.73
C PRO A 99 0.51 -6.45 -14.89
N ASP A 100 1.53 -7.30 -15.00
CA ASP A 100 1.45 -8.68 -15.47
C ASP A 100 1.87 -9.74 -14.43
N LYS A 101 2.40 -9.31 -13.28
CA LYS A 101 2.91 -10.23 -12.24
C LYS A 101 2.13 -10.08 -10.95
N TRP A 102 1.68 -11.22 -10.44
CA TRP A 102 1.03 -11.37 -9.13
C TRP A 102 1.99 -12.05 -8.17
N THR A 103 2.97 -11.29 -7.66
CA THR A 103 4.01 -11.81 -6.77
C THR A 103 3.79 -11.31 -5.35
N PHE A 104 3.37 -12.21 -4.46
CA PHE A 104 3.33 -11.94 -3.03
C PHE A 104 4.74 -12.07 -2.45
N LEU A 105 5.16 -11.04 -1.70
CA LEU A 105 6.51 -10.91 -1.17
C LEU A 105 6.51 -11.16 0.33
N GLN A 106 7.42 -12.02 0.78
CA GLN A 106 7.68 -12.24 2.21
C GLN A 106 8.71 -11.21 2.69
N GLY A 107 8.23 -10.13 3.31
CA GLY A 107 9.08 -9.07 3.85
C GLY A 107 8.34 -8.21 4.84
N ARG A 108 9.07 -7.56 5.75
CA ARG A 108 8.48 -6.62 6.71
C ARG A 108 7.74 -5.51 5.99
N ASP A 109 8.42 -4.88 5.04
CA ASP A 109 7.91 -3.77 4.25
C ASP A 109 7.86 -4.16 2.78
N VAL A 110 6.70 -4.03 2.15
CA VAL A 110 6.51 -4.22 0.71
C VAL A 110 5.98 -2.92 0.13
N SER A 111 6.70 -2.36 -0.83
CA SER A 111 6.41 -1.03 -1.38
C SER A 111 6.01 -1.04 -2.85
N LEU A 112 5.19 -0.07 -3.23
CA LEU A 112 4.90 0.30 -4.61
C LEU A 112 5.12 1.81 -4.77
N VAL A 113 6.00 2.19 -5.69
CA VAL A 113 6.32 3.58 -6.03
C VAL A 113 5.90 3.83 -7.46
N HIS A 114 5.00 4.79 -7.67
CA HIS A 114 4.53 5.13 -9.00
C HIS A 114 4.03 6.56 -9.07
N LYS A 115 4.09 7.14 -10.27
CA LYS A 115 3.48 8.43 -10.56
C LYS A 115 2.08 8.18 -11.10
N PHE A 116 1.07 8.65 -10.39
CA PHE A 116 -0.31 8.58 -10.86
C PHE A 116 -0.60 9.80 -11.71
N ASP A 117 -1.19 9.59 -12.87
CA ASP A 117 -1.78 10.66 -13.68
C ASP A 117 -3.17 11.04 -13.13
N ALA A 118 -3.76 12.11 -13.66
CA ALA A 118 -5.08 12.55 -13.23
C ALA A 118 -6.13 11.44 -13.46
N GLY A 119 -6.92 11.14 -12.45
CA GLY A 119 -7.90 10.05 -12.48
C GLY A 119 -8.17 9.45 -11.10
N ARG A 120 -8.97 8.38 -11.09
CA ARG A 120 -9.34 7.62 -9.90
C ARG A 120 -8.63 6.27 -9.87
N TYR A 121 -8.19 5.88 -8.69
CA TYR A 121 -7.46 4.65 -8.43
C TYR A 121 -7.99 3.98 -7.16
N LEU A 122 -7.83 2.66 -7.09
CA LEU A 122 -8.11 1.87 -5.89
C LEU A 122 -6.83 1.14 -5.49
N LEU A 123 -6.33 1.39 -4.28
CA LEU A 123 -5.23 0.66 -3.69
C LEU A 123 -5.77 -0.46 -2.81
N VAL A 124 -5.43 -1.70 -3.14
CA VAL A 124 -5.86 -2.91 -2.44
C VAL A 124 -4.65 -3.61 -1.83
N PRO A 125 -4.48 -3.55 -0.49
CA PRO A 125 -3.55 -4.40 0.23
C PRO A 125 -4.02 -5.86 0.16
N ARG A 126 -3.10 -6.79 -0.03
CA ARG A 126 -3.40 -8.21 -0.19
C ARG A 126 -2.42 -9.05 0.62
N ILE A 127 -2.90 -10.17 1.12
CA ILE A 127 -2.12 -11.15 1.88
C ILE A 127 -2.41 -12.55 1.34
N LEU A 128 -1.39 -13.41 1.34
CA LEU A 128 -1.51 -14.81 0.95
C LEU A 128 -1.06 -15.68 2.12
N SER A 129 -2.00 -16.35 2.77
CA SER A 129 -1.69 -17.33 3.82
C SER A 129 -2.86 -18.31 3.98
N ASP A 130 -2.51 -19.58 4.17
CA ASP A 130 -3.42 -20.69 4.43
C ASP A 130 -3.87 -20.77 5.91
N LYS A 131 -3.32 -19.91 6.77
CA LYS A 131 -3.52 -19.90 8.23
C LYS A 131 -4.18 -18.61 8.74
N LEU A 132 -4.91 -17.90 7.88
CA LEU A 132 -5.56 -16.64 8.24
C LEU A 132 -6.85 -16.89 9.02
N THR A 133 -6.73 -17.41 10.24
CA THR A 133 -7.85 -17.55 11.18
C THR A 133 -7.95 -16.38 12.16
N ASP A 134 -6.88 -15.61 12.28
CA ASP A 134 -6.79 -14.46 13.18
C ASP A 134 -6.66 -13.15 12.39
N GLN A 135 -6.98 -12.05 13.07
CA GLN A 135 -6.71 -10.70 12.58
C GLN A 135 -5.19 -10.48 12.46
N VAL A 136 -4.72 -10.11 11.27
CA VAL A 136 -3.30 -9.81 11.01
C VAL A 136 -3.10 -8.30 10.88
N PRO A 137 -2.56 -7.62 11.91
CA PRO A 137 -2.33 -6.19 11.86
C PRO A 137 -1.20 -5.81 10.89
N TYR A 138 -1.35 -4.66 10.23
CA TYR A 138 -0.33 -4.02 9.42
C TYR A 138 -0.52 -2.50 9.41
N VAL A 139 0.52 -1.78 8.99
CA VAL A 139 0.43 -0.34 8.72
C VAL A 139 0.49 -0.12 7.23
N LEU A 140 -0.50 0.59 6.68
CA LEU A 140 -0.48 1.07 5.31
C LEU A 140 0.14 2.46 5.29
N GLY A 141 1.37 2.56 4.79
CA GLY A 141 2.06 3.81 4.55
C GLY A 141 1.66 4.41 3.21
N VAL A 142 1.40 5.71 3.20
CA VAL A 142 1.18 6.53 2.00
C VAL A 142 2.12 7.72 2.09
N ILE A 143 3.05 7.84 1.15
CA ILE A 143 3.91 9.01 1.03
C ILE A 143 3.64 9.65 -0.32
N ALA A 144 3.33 10.94 -0.32
CA ALA A 144 3.05 11.70 -1.54
C ALA A 144 3.90 12.96 -1.62
N ASN A 145 4.17 13.40 -2.86
CA ASN A 145 4.86 14.67 -3.11
C ASN A 145 3.92 15.89 -3.11
N LYS A 146 2.65 15.68 -2.75
CA LYS A 146 1.63 16.71 -2.52
C LYS A 146 0.87 16.36 -1.26
N GLU A 147 0.32 17.39 -0.62
CA GLU A 147 -0.55 17.19 0.53
C GLU A 147 -1.87 16.57 0.07
N VAL A 148 -2.33 15.57 0.81
CA VAL A 148 -3.65 14.95 0.63
C VAL A 148 -4.69 15.79 1.38
N GLY A 149 -5.87 15.98 0.77
CA GLY A 149 -6.98 16.74 1.33
C GLY A 149 -7.00 18.23 0.96
N THR A 150 -6.06 18.69 0.11
CA THR A 150 -6.01 20.09 -0.36
C THR A 150 -6.58 20.30 -1.78
N GLY A 151 -7.25 19.29 -2.34
CA GLY A 151 -7.94 19.31 -3.65
C GLY A 151 -7.13 18.78 -4.86
N ASP A 152 -5.81 18.68 -4.75
CA ASP A 152 -4.98 18.01 -5.79
C ASP A 152 -5.04 16.48 -5.68
N VAL A 153 -5.19 16.00 -4.46
CA VAL A 153 -5.20 14.59 -4.09
C VAL A 153 -6.21 14.39 -2.98
N ASP A 154 -7.12 13.44 -3.18
CA ASP A 154 -8.08 12.99 -2.20
C ASP A 154 -7.91 11.50 -1.98
N VAL A 155 -7.84 11.07 -0.71
CA VAL A 155 -7.69 9.66 -0.35
C VAL A 155 -8.73 9.30 0.70
N SER A 156 -9.72 8.51 0.29
CA SER A 156 -10.82 8.06 1.16
C SER A 156 -10.62 6.61 1.59
N PHE A 157 -11.01 6.31 2.82
CA PHE A 157 -10.97 4.95 3.36
C PHE A 157 -12.23 4.19 3.00
N LYS A 158 -12.07 3.02 2.37
CA LYS A 158 -13.19 2.15 2.01
C LYS A 158 -12.96 0.74 2.52
N THR A 159 -14.02 -0.05 2.58
CA THR A 159 -13.96 -1.50 2.57
C THR A 159 -14.44 -2.02 1.22
N ILE A 160 -14.04 -3.23 0.89
CA ILE A 160 -14.50 -3.96 -0.29
C ILE A 160 -15.07 -5.30 0.18
N ASP A 161 -16.13 -5.75 -0.49
CA ASP A 161 -16.78 -7.02 -0.18
C ASP A 161 -15.79 -8.20 -0.21
N SER A 162 -15.91 -9.11 0.76
CA SER A 162 -14.99 -10.24 0.90
C SER A 162 -15.09 -11.25 -0.24
N ALA A 163 -16.22 -11.31 -0.95
CA ALA A 163 -16.39 -12.11 -2.16
C ALA A 163 -15.87 -11.41 -3.42
N SER A 164 -15.22 -10.24 -3.30
CA SER A 164 -14.61 -9.57 -4.45
C SER A 164 -13.51 -10.43 -5.07
N ARG A 165 -13.62 -10.59 -6.39
CA ARG A 165 -12.68 -11.40 -7.20
C ARG A 165 -11.26 -10.85 -7.22
N VAL A 166 -11.03 -9.62 -6.73
CA VAL A 166 -9.68 -9.07 -6.56
C VAL A 166 -8.84 -9.97 -5.65
N PHE A 167 -9.45 -10.62 -4.65
CA PHE A 167 -8.75 -11.51 -3.72
C PHE A 167 -8.35 -12.85 -4.34
N GLU A 168 -9.01 -13.25 -5.42
CA GLU A 168 -8.73 -14.47 -6.19
C GLU A 168 -7.73 -14.25 -7.35
N ASN A 169 -7.02 -13.12 -7.38
CA ASN A 169 -6.08 -12.73 -8.46
C ASN A 169 -6.73 -12.50 -9.83
N PHE A 170 -8.02 -12.16 -9.89
CA PHE A 170 -8.61 -11.71 -11.16
C PHE A 170 -8.19 -10.26 -11.45
N PRO A 171 -7.70 -9.96 -12.66
CA PRO A 171 -7.29 -8.61 -13.03
C PRO A 171 -8.48 -7.67 -13.16
N LYS A 172 -9.66 -8.16 -13.54
CA LYS A 172 -10.90 -7.39 -13.65
C LYS A 172 -11.92 -7.86 -12.62
N PHE A 173 -12.50 -6.94 -11.86
CA PHE A 173 -13.43 -7.24 -10.78
C PHE A 173 -14.44 -6.12 -10.57
N THR A 174 -15.65 -6.47 -10.12
CA THR A 174 -16.60 -5.50 -9.57
C THR A 174 -16.26 -5.24 -8.11
N ALA A 175 -16.41 -4.00 -7.67
CA ALA A 175 -16.13 -3.61 -6.29
C ALA A 175 -17.29 -2.78 -5.76
N GLU A 176 -18.02 -3.33 -4.80
CA GLU A 176 -18.91 -2.55 -3.95
C GLU A 176 -18.07 -1.96 -2.84
N LEU A 177 -17.79 -0.65 -2.94
CA LEU A 177 -16.99 0.07 -1.97
C LEU A 177 -17.90 0.69 -0.91
N THR A 178 -17.65 0.37 0.35
CA THR A 178 -18.38 0.97 1.48
C THR A 178 -17.47 1.95 2.22
N GLN A 179 -17.99 3.12 2.58
CA GLN A 179 -17.23 4.11 3.35
C GLN A 179 -16.80 3.53 4.70
N THR A 180 -15.54 3.73 5.08
CA THR A 180 -15.05 3.37 6.41
C THR A 180 -14.91 4.62 7.26
N GLU A 181 -15.54 4.62 8.42
CA GLU A 181 -15.48 5.70 9.41
C GLU A 181 -14.47 5.35 10.52
N ASP A 182 -14.04 6.36 11.28
CA ASP A 182 -13.17 6.21 12.45
C ASP A 182 -11.86 5.43 12.23
N VAL A 183 -11.29 5.54 11.03
CA VAL A 183 -9.99 4.94 10.73
C VAL A 183 -8.89 5.77 11.38
N GLN A 184 -8.12 5.15 12.28
CA GLN A 184 -6.97 5.80 12.91
C GLN A 184 -5.78 5.86 11.94
N PHE A 185 -5.22 7.05 11.78
CA PHE A 185 -4.00 7.26 11.00
C PHE A 185 -3.09 8.31 11.63
N GLN A 186 -1.86 8.34 11.18
CA GLN A 186 -0.87 9.35 11.52
C GLN A 186 -0.57 10.21 10.29
N LYS A 187 -0.41 11.52 10.48
CA LYS A 187 0.05 12.47 9.47
C LYS A 187 1.34 13.13 9.91
N ARG A 188 2.35 13.14 9.03
CA ARG A 188 3.61 13.86 9.21
C ARG A 188 3.87 14.74 7.98
N PRO A 189 3.62 16.05 8.08
CA PRO A 189 4.00 17.01 7.04
C PRO A 189 5.52 17.12 6.87
N PRO A 190 5.99 17.65 5.73
CA PRO A 190 7.40 17.96 5.52
C PRO A 190 7.96 18.86 6.65
N GLY A 191 9.11 18.48 7.20
CA GLY A 191 9.77 19.23 8.28
C GLY A 191 9.16 19.06 9.67
N ALA A 192 8.04 18.33 9.82
CA ALA A 192 7.48 18.04 11.14
C ALA A 192 8.34 17.02 11.91
N GLY A 193 8.56 17.26 13.21
CA GLY A 193 9.35 16.39 14.06
C GLY A 193 8.66 15.07 14.40
N PHE A 194 7.39 15.14 14.83
CA PHE A 194 6.57 13.97 15.18
C PHE A 194 5.26 13.97 14.40
N PRO A 195 4.73 12.78 14.04
CA PRO A 195 3.41 12.69 13.42
C PRO A 195 2.29 13.07 14.39
N ALA A 196 1.22 13.66 13.86
CA ALA A 196 -0.05 13.83 14.57
C ALA A 196 -0.94 12.59 14.34
N THR A 197 -1.60 12.10 15.38
CA THR A 197 -2.59 11.02 15.26
C THR A 197 -3.98 11.61 15.05
N LEU A 198 -4.68 11.10 14.05
CA LEU A 198 -6.00 11.53 13.61
C LEU A 198 -6.91 10.30 13.48
N SER A 199 -8.21 10.55 13.37
CA SER A 199 -9.23 9.54 13.09
C SER A 199 -10.25 10.15 12.13
N GLY A 200 -10.68 9.40 11.13
CA GLY A 200 -11.67 9.90 10.17
C GLY A 200 -11.95 8.93 9.04
N GLU A 201 -12.58 9.46 8.00
CA GLU A 201 -13.05 8.71 6.83
C GLU A 201 -12.14 8.86 5.59
N ARG A 202 -11.16 9.75 5.69
CA ARG A 202 -10.21 10.13 4.63
C ARG A 202 -8.91 10.65 5.24
N LEU A 203 -7.86 10.76 4.42
CA LEU A 203 -6.64 11.48 4.80
C LEU A 203 -6.85 12.99 4.64
N GLU A 204 -6.54 13.75 5.70
CA GLU A 204 -6.61 15.22 5.76
C GLU A 204 -5.35 15.82 6.38
#